data_AF-A0A1S3D444-F1
#
_entry.id   AF-A0A1S3D444-F1
#
_cell.length_a   1.000
_cell.length_b   1.000
_cell.length_c   1.000
_cell.angle_alpha   90.00
_cell.angle_beta   90.00
_cell.angle_gamma   90.00
#
_symmetry.space_group_name_H-M   'P 1'
#
loop_
_entity.id
_entity.type
_entity.pdbx_description
1 polymer ?
#
loop_
_entity_poly.entity_id
_entity_poly.type
_entity_poly.pdbx_seq_one_letter_code
_entity_poly.pdbx_strand_id
1 'polypeptide(L)'
;MTHATKAIYRWLLSDYIKVSNISTEQMLYTESDLEKSMDKIETINFHEEKDVNGIKFSAYNAGHVLGAAMFLIEIAGVKVC
;
A
#
# COMPACT_ATOMS: atom_id res chain seq x y z
N MET A 1 -3.82 -2.42 0.91
CA MET A 1 -2.82 -2.75 -0.14
C MET A 1 -3.00 -4.20 -0.58
N THR A 2 -2.44 -4.63 -1.71
CA THR A 2 -2.39 -6.08 -2.01
C THR A 2 -1.37 -6.78 -1.10
N HIS A 3 -1.49 -8.10 -0.94
CA HIS A 3 -0.58 -8.90 -0.12
C HIS A 3 0.88 -8.76 -0.55
N ALA A 4 1.15 -8.83 -1.86
CA ALA A 4 2.51 -8.71 -2.39
C ALA A 4 3.08 -7.30 -2.18
N THR A 5 2.28 -6.25 -2.41
CA THR A 5 2.73 -4.86 -2.16
C THR A 5 3.12 -4.65 -0.69
N LYS A 6 2.33 -5.16 0.27
CA LYS A 6 2.65 -5.01 1.70
C LYS A 6 3.96 -5.71 2.06
N ALA A 7 4.22 -6.90 1.51
CA ALA A 7 5.47 -7.62 1.77
C ALA A 7 6.70 -6.88 1.21
N ILE A 8 6.61 -6.36 -0.02
CA ILE A 8 7.70 -5.62 -0.68
C ILE A 8 7.91 -4.26 -0.01
N TYR A 9 6.83 -3.57 0.38
CA TYR A 9 6.85 -2.25 1.02
C TYR A 9 7.79 -2.20 2.23
N ARG A 10 7.74 -3.21 3.11
CA ARG A 10 8.61 -3.27 4.30
C ARG A 10 10.08 -3.24 3.93
N TRP A 11 10.49 -4.09 2.99
CA TRP A 11 11.90 -4.23 2.62
C TRP A 11 12.39 -3.04 1.81
N LEU A 12 11.59 -2.56 0.86
CA LEU A 12 11.94 -1.44 0.01
C LEU A 12 12.12 -0.16 0.84
N LEU A 13 11.22 0.11 1.81
CA LEU A 13 11.37 1.29 2.66
C LEU A 13 12.47 1.16 3.72
N SER A 14 12.74 -0.04 4.25
CA SER A 14 13.91 -0.25 5.13
C SER A 14 15.21 0.05 4.39
N ASP A 15 15.32 -0.37 3.12
CA ASP A 15 16.48 -0.05 2.28
C ASP A 15 16.58 1.46 1.99
N TYR A 16 15.45 2.11 1.65
CA TYR A 16 15.40 3.55 1.46
C TYR A 16 15.91 4.31 2.70
N ILE A 17 15.45 3.95 3.91
CA ILE A 17 15.92 4.57 5.16
C ILE A 17 17.44 4.42 5.32
N LYS A 18 17.99 3.24 4.99
CA LYS A 18 19.44 2.99 5.09
C LYS A 18 20.24 3.83 4.10
N VAL A 19 19.75 3.97 2.86
CA VAL A 19 20.39 4.80 1.83
C VAL A 19 20.29 6.29 2.19
N SER A 20 19.13 6.73 2.65
CA SER A 20 18.89 8.13 3.05
C SER A 20 19.73 8.56 4.25
N ASN A 21 20.04 7.65 5.19
CA ASN A 21 20.94 7.92 6.31
C ASN A 21 22.38 8.28 5.90
N ILE A 22 22.77 8.00 4.65
CA ILE A 22 24.08 8.38 4.11
C ILE A 22 24.06 9.82 3.56
N SER A 23 22.87 10.32 3.23
CA SER A 23 22.65 11.69 2.74
C SER A 23 22.62 12.69 3.91
N THR A 24 22.99 13.94 3.66
CA THR A 24 22.90 15.04 4.64
C THR A 24 21.49 15.60 4.81
N GLU A 25 20.50 15.02 4.14
CA GLU A 25 19.10 15.43 4.23
C GLU A 25 18.45 14.97 5.54
N GLN A 26 17.51 15.77 6.05
CA GLN A 26 16.77 15.43 7.26
C GLN A 26 15.85 14.23 7.01
N MET A 27 16.01 13.17 7.79
CA MET A 27 15.16 11.98 7.73
C MET A 27 13.71 12.30 8.11
N LEU A 28 12.77 11.84 7.29
CA LEU A 28 11.33 12.05 7.49
C LEU A 28 10.71 11.06 8.50
N TYR A 29 11.25 9.85 8.58
CA TYR A 29 10.75 8.77 9.43
C TYR A 29 11.85 7.75 9.72
N THR A 30 11.66 6.93 10.76
CA THR A 30 12.62 5.92 11.20
C THR A 30 12.16 4.49 10.87
N GLU A 31 13.05 3.51 11.04
CA GLU A 31 12.71 2.10 10.89
C GLU A 31 11.65 1.65 11.93
N SER A 32 11.65 2.25 13.13
CA SER A 32 10.60 2.00 14.12
C SER A 32 9.22 2.50 13.66
N ASP A 33 9.17 3.62 12.94
CA ASP A 33 7.92 4.16 12.41
C ASP A 33 7.39 3.29 11.26
N LEU A 34 8.30 2.74 10.43
CA LEU A 34 7.97 1.77 9.39
C LEU A 34 7.35 0.50 9.98
N GLU A 35 7.95 -0.09 11.00
CA GLU A 35 7.40 -1.31 11.63
C GLU A 35 6.01 -1.03 12.26
N LYS A 36 5.82 0.12 12.90
CA LYS A 36 4.50 0.52 13.43
C LYS A 36 3.46 0.77 12.35
N SER A 37 3.87 1.17 11.13
CA SER A 37 2.93 1.37 10.01
C SER A 37 2.40 0.05 9.47
N MET A 38 3.20 -1.03 9.53
CA MET A 38 2.83 -2.36 9.03
C MET A 38 1.57 -2.91 9.70
N ASP A 39 1.38 -2.67 10.99
CA ASP A 39 0.21 -3.13 11.75
C ASP A 39 -1.07 -2.38 11.36
N LYS A 40 -0.95 -1.15 10.86
CA LYS A 40 -2.08 -0.33 10.41
C LYS A 40 -2.53 -0.63 8.99
N ILE A 41 -1.70 -1.31 8.20
CA ILE A 41 -1.98 -1.57 6.78
C ILE A 41 -2.81 -2.85 6.65
N GLU A 42 -4.06 -2.71 6.20
CA GLU A 42 -4.87 -3.86 5.81
C GLU A 42 -4.55 -4.35 4.39
N THR A 43 -4.64 -5.67 4.21
CA THR A 43 -4.52 -6.32 2.91
C THR A 43 -5.88 -6.59 2.29
N ILE A 44 -5.90 -6.67 0.95
CA ILE A 44 -7.06 -7.05 0.14
C ILE A 44 -6.59 -8.01 -0.96
N ASN A 45 -7.39 -9.03 -1.28
CA ASN A 45 -7.12 -9.92 -2.40
C ASN A 45 -7.62 -9.31 -3.72
N PHE A 46 -7.07 -9.79 -4.82
CA PHE A 46 -7.61 -9.43 -6.14
C PHE A 46 -9.04 -9.94 -6.28
N HIS A 47 -9.89 -9.11 -6.88
CA HIS A 47 -11.31 -9.37 -7.12
C HIS A 47 -12.17 -9.58 -5.84
N GLU A 48 -11.63 -9.26 -4.66
CA GLU A 48 -12.39 -9.16 -3.41
C GLU A 48 -13.04 -7.77 -3.32
N GLU A 49 -14.32 -7.71 -2.92
CA GLU A 49 -14.99 -6.44 -2.59
C GLU A 49 -14.86 -6.19 -1.08
N LYS A 50 -14.34 -5.01 -0.72
CA LYS A 50 -14.37 -4.49 0.65
C LYS A 50 -15.28 -3.27 0.72
N ASP A 51 -16.02 -3.15 1.81
CA ASP A 51 -16.80 -1.96 2.15
C ASP A 51 -16.22 -1.34 3.43
N VAL A 52 -15.82 -0.08 3.33
CA VAL A 52 -15.37 0.71 4.46
C VAL A 52 -16.14 2.01 4.48
N ASN A 53 -16.96 2.21 5.50
CA ASN A 53 -17.76 3.42 5.69
C ASN A 53 -18.66 3.76 4.49
N GLY A 54 -19.21 2.76 3.79
CA GLY A 54 -20.07 2.96 2.62
C GLY A 54 -19.32 3.23 1.32
N ILE A 55 -17.98 3.07 1.33
CA ILE A 55 -17.13 3.09 0.15
C ILE A 55 -16.78 1.66 -0.19
N LYS A 56 -17.31 1.18 -1.31
CA LYS A 56 -16.99 -0.14 -1.83
C LYS A 56 -15.78 -0.05 -2.73
N PHE A 57 -14.85 -0.97 -2.59
CA PHE A 57 -13.71 -1.05 -3.49
C PHE A 57 -13.23 -2.47 -3.72
N SER A 58 -12.73 -2.72 -4.94
CA SER A 58 -12.12 -3.99 -5.33
C SER A 58 -10.83 -3.76 -6.10
N ALA A 59 -9.88 -4.69 -5.95
CA ALA A 59 -8.56 -4.60 -6.56
C ALA A 59 -8.48 -5.49 -7.82
N TYR A 60 -7.97 -4.94 -8.92
CA TYR A 60 -7.70 -5.65 -10.17
C TYR A 60 -6.20 -5.58 -10.51
N ASN A 61 -5.68 -6.58 -11.22
CA ASN A 61 -4.26 -6.59 -11.62
C ASN A 61 -3.92 -5.38 -12.51
N ALA A 62 -2.94 -4.58 -12.10
CA ALA A 62 -2.44 -3.46 -12.91
C ALA A 62 -1.27 -3.84 -13.83
N GLY A 63 -0.65 -5.00 -13.62
CA GLY A 63 0.61 -5.34 -14.28
C GLY A 63 1.76 -4.45 -13.80
N HIS A 64 2.76 -4.20 -14.66
CA HIS A 64 3.94 -3.35 -14.37
C HIS A 64 4.91 -3.88 -13.29
N VAL A 65 4.46 -4.11 -12.05
CA VAL A 65 5.26 -4.65 -10.95
C VAL A 65 4.44 -5.64 -10.11
N LEU A 66 5.13 -6.53 -9.38
CA LEU A 66 4.45 -7.54 -8.55
C LEU A 66 3.57 -6.89 -7.48
N GLY A 67 2.29 -7.28 -7.46
CA GLY A 67 1.31 -6.77 -6.50
C GLY A 67 0.62 -5.46 -6.90
N ALA A 68 0.98 -4.85 -8.03
CA ALA A 68 0.32 -3.64 -8.48
C ALA A 68 -1.17 -3.86 -8.76
N ALA A 69 -2.00 -2.92 -8.32
CA ALA A 69 -3.45 -3.00 -8.45
C ALA A 69 -4.07 -1.69 -8.95
N MET A 70 -5.07 -1.81 -9.83
CA MET A 70 -6.05 -0.76 -10.12
C MET A 70 -7.24 -0.97 -9.18
N PHE A 71 -7.73 0.09 -8.56
CA PHE A 71 -8.84 0.01 -7.61
C PHE A 71 -10.11 0.55 -8.25
N LEU A 72 -11.11 -0.32 -8.42
CA LEU A 72 -12.46 0.11 -8.73
C LEU A 72 -13.12 0.55 -7.43
N ILE A 73 -13.50 1.82 -7.33
CA ILE A 73 -14.16 2.43 -6.18
C ILE A 73 -15.59 2.76 -6.56
N GLU A 74 -16.55 2.37 -5.72
CA GLU A 74 -17.96 2.66 -5.87
C GLU A 74 -18.52 3.37 -4.62
N ILE A 75 -19.16 4.52 -4.84
CA ILE A 75 -19.83 5.30 -3.79
C ILE A 75 -21.21 5.70 -4.31
N ALA A 76 -22.27 5.29 -3.59
CA ALA A 76 -23.66 5.59 -3.95
C ALA A 76 -24.00 5.29 -5.43
N GLY A 77 -23.45 4.21 -5.98
CA GLY A 77 -23.66 3.79 -7.38
C GLY A 77 -22.75 4.46 -8.41
N VAL A 78 -21.93 5.45 -8.03
CA VAL A 78 -20.94 6.07 -8.92
C VAL A 78 -19.63 5.28 -8.86
N LYS A 79 -19.09 4.88 -10.01
CA LYS A 79 -17.89 4.05 -10.15
C LYS A 79 -16.70 4.82 -10.74
N VAL A 80 -15.53 4.64 -10.17
CA VAL A 80 -14.24 5.20 -10.63
C VAL A 80 -13.17 4.12 -10.58
N CYS A 81 -12.34 3.99 -11.62
CA CYS A 81 -11.25 3.01 -11.71
C CYS A 81 -9.90 3.69 -11.97
#